data_AF-A0A8T2AYJ2-F1
#
_entry.id   AF-A0A8T2AYJ2-F1
#
_cell.length_a   1.000
_cell.length_b   1.000
_cell.length_c   1.000
_cell.angle_alpha   90.00
_cell.angle_beta   90.00
_cell.angle_gamma   90.00
#
_symmetry.space_group_name_H-M   'P 1'
#
loop_
_entity.id
_entity.type
_entity.pdbx_description
1 polymer ?
#
loop_
_entity_poly.entity_id
_entity_poly.type
_entity_poly.pdbx_seq_one_letter_code
_entity_poly.pdbx_strand_id
1 'polypeptide(L)'
;MDSSLLSAATADTFNGNAADQIPPPSQPPGTDMTGISFRDQLWINSYPLDRNYIFDYFALSPFYDTTCNNEILRRRSIHPLDLSHLSKMTGLEYMLTDATEPNLFVFRKQKRDGPEKVTPMLTYYILDGSIYQAPQLCSVFAARVSRTIYNISKAFSDAASKLETIRQVDTENQNEPSESKPASETVDLKEMKRVDVILTSLYRKLAPAPPPPPFPEGYVSQEALGEKEELGTQGGESQPPQIDPIIDQGPAKRMKF
;
A
#
# COMPACT_ATOMS: atom_id res chain seq x y z
N MET A 1 -38.24 -45.47 47.33
CA MET A 1 -38.15 -44.04 47.70
C MET A 1 -37.47 -43.35 46.55
N ASP A 2 -38.26 -42.52 45.86
CA ASP A 2 -37.91 -41.47 44.90
C ASP A 2 -37.07 -41.79 43.66
N SER A 3 -37.24 -41.23 42.46
CA SER A 3 -38.19 -40.35 41.73
C SER A 3 -37.28 -39.81 40.60
N SER A 4 -37.41 -40.14 39.31
CA SER A 4 -38.18 -39.43 38.26
C SER A 4 -37.59 -39.91 36.92
N LEU A 5 -38.32 -40.61 36.05
CA LEU A 5 -39.15 -40.13 34.93
C LEU A 5 -38.62 -38.95 34.08
N LEU A 6 -38.44 -39.29 32.79
CA LEU A 6 -38.65 -38.55 31.52
C LEU A 6 -38.01 -37.17 31.30
N SER A 7 -37.27 -37.04 30.19
CA SER A 7 -37.88 -36.58 28.92
C SER A 7 -36.86 -36.57 27.77
N ALA A 8 -37.30 -37.01 26.59
CA ALA A 8 -36.58 -36.98 25.33
C ALA A 8 -36.85 -35.67 24.58
N ALA A 9 -35.87 -35.18 23.83
CA ALA A 9 -36.12 -34.36 22.64
C ALA A 9 -34.95 -34.45 21.65
N THR A 10 -35.35 -34.44 20.38
CA THR A 10 -34.68 -34.79 19.14
C THR A 10 -33.68 -33.76 18.62
N ALA A 11 -32.64 -34.28 17.94
CA ALA A 11 -31.96 -33.80 16.73
C ALA A 11 -32.05 -32.31 16.35
N ASP A 12 -30.88 -31.68 16.19
CA ASP A 12 -30.60 -30.93 14.97
C ASP A 12 -29.11 -30.97 14.62
N THR A 13 -28.87 -31.26 13.35
CA THR A 13 -27.55 -31.43 12.75
C THR A 13 -27.08 -30.06 12.26
N PHE A 14 -26.08 -29.46 12.90
CA PHE A 14 -25.36 -28.32 12.33
C PHE A 14 -23.88 -28.68 12.18
N ASN A 15 -23.56 -29.10 10.97
CA ASN A 15 -22.22 -29.36 10.47
C ASN A 15 -21.54 -28.02 10.15
N GLY A 16 -20.58 -27.62 10.98
CA GLY A 16 -19.71 -26.47 10.75
C GLY A 16 -18.30 -26.78 11.20
N ASN A 17 -17.47 -27.25 10.28
CA ASN A 17 -16.02 -27.41 10.46
C ASN A 17 -15.40 -26.06 10.82
N ALA A 18 -15.19 -25.81 12.11
CA ALA A 18 -14.29 -24.78 12.63
C ALA A 18 -12.90 -25.40 12.83
N ALA A 19 -12.31 -25.90 11.75
CA ALA A 19 -10.91 -26.28 11.73
C ALA A 19 -10.09 -25.09 11.23
N ASP A 20 -9.17 -24.64 12.08
CA ASP A 20 -7.96 -23.89 11.74
C ASP A 20 -8.13 -22.52 11.07
N GLN A 21 -8.61 -21.54 11.84
CA GLN A 21 -8.04 -20.19 11.75
C GLN A 21 -7.22 -19.93 13.00
N ILE A 22 -5.99 -20.45 13.00
CA ILE A 22 -4.95 -19.99 13.90
C ILE A 22 -4.73 -18.50 13.54
N PRO A 23 -5.02 -17.52 14.41
CA PRO A 23 -4.62 -16.15 14.16
C PRO A 23 -3.10 -16.16 13.96
N PRO A 24 -2.56 -15.41 12.96
CA PRO A 24 -1.12 -15.37 12.75
C PRO A 24 -0.46 -15.08 14.09
N PRO A 25 0.56 -15.88 14.50
CA PRO A 25 1.13 -15.75 15.82
C PRO A 25 1.53 -14.29 16.01
N SER A 26 0.88 -13.63 16.97
CA SER A 26 1.26 -12.33 17.46
C SER A 26 2.73 -12.46 17.82
N GLN A 27 3.58 -11.83 17.02
CA GLN A 27 5.02 -11.86 17.25
C GLN A 27 5.24 -11.41 18.70
N PRO A 28 6.07 -12.13 19.48
CA PRO A 28 6.47 -11.61 20.79
C PRO A 28 7.03 -10.19 20.58
N PRO A 29 6.94 -9.29 21.57
CA PRO A 29 7.38 -7.91 21.42
C PRO A 29 8.91 -7.85 21.28
N GLY A 30 9.39 -8.22 20.09
CA GLY A 30 10.64 -7.77 19.56
C GLY A 30 10.41 -6.31 19.22
N THR A 31 11.22 -5.45 19.83
CA THR A 31 11.35 -4.04 19.50
C THR A 31 11.11 -3.82 18.00
N ASP A 32 10.22 -2.91 17.63
CA ASP A 32 10.04 -2.55 16.24
C ASP A 32 11.34 -1.99 15.67
N MET A 33 12.03 -2.78 14.86
CA MET A 33 13.32 -2.43 14.27
C MET A 33 13.15 -1.64 12.95
N THR A 34 11.92 -1.35 12.51
CA THR A 34 11.67 -0.57 11.28
C THR A 34 12.06 0.90 11.40
N GLY A 35 12.25 1.40 12.63
CA GLY A 35 12.69 2.77 12.91
C GLY A 35 14.21 2.98 12.92
N ILE A 36 15.01 1.93 12.73
CA ILE A 36 16.48 2.01 12.78
C ILE A 36 17.12 1.58 11.46
N SER A 37 18.39 1.95 11.28
CA SER A 37 19.24 1.47 10.19
C SER A 37 20.61 1.08 10.72
N PHE A 38 21.28 0.17 10.02
CA PHE A 38 22.64 -0.27 10.33
C PHE A 38 23.58 0.04 9.16
N ARG A 39 24.77 0.56 9.47
CA ARG A 39 25.83 0.78 8.49
C ARG A 39 27.19 0.69 9.18
N ASP A 40 28.10 -0.11 8.65
CA ASP A 40 29.49 -0.15 9.08
C ASP A 40 30.40 0.32 7.94
N GLN A 41 30.87 1.57 8.05
CA GLN A 41 31.70 2.19 7.03
C GLN A 41 33.11 1.60 6.97
N LEU A 42 33.65 1.08 8.09
CA LEU A 42 34.99 0.47 8.10
C LEU A 42 34.97 -0.85 7.32
N TRP A 43 33.91 -1.64 7.51
CA TRP A 43 33.72 -2.88 6.76
C TRP A 43 33.56 -2.60 5.26
N ILE A 44 32.69 -1.64 4.88
CA ILE A 44 32.45 -1.28 3.47
C ILE A 44 33.72 -0.78 2.77
N ASN A 45 34.61 -0.10 3.49
CA ASN A 45 35.88 0.36 2.93
C ASN A 45 36.90 -0.78 2.75
N SER A 46 36.73 -1.89 3.47
CA SER A 46 37.67 -3.01 3.50
C SER A 46 37.27 -4.14 2.56
N TYR A 47 35.96 -4.33 2.33
CA TYR A 47 35.40 -5.43 1.55
C TYR A 47 34.41 -4.93 0.48
N PRO A 48 34.41 -5.53 -0.72
CA PRO A 48 33.42 -5.18 -1.74
C PRO A 48 32.01 -5.64 -1.32
N LEU A 49 31.01 -4.82 -1.64
CA LEU A 49 29.60 -5.18 -1.50
C LEU A 49 29.14 -5.97 -2.73
N ASP A 50 29.44 -7.27 -2.75
CA ASP A 50 29.02 -8.22 -3.78
C ASP A 50 28.28 -9.42 -3.16
N ARG A 51 27.73 -10.32 -3.98
CA ARG A 51 27.03 -11.54 -3.51
C ARG A 51 27.88 -12.45 -2.61
N ASN A 52 29.21 -12.37 -2.69
CA ASN A 52 30.10 -13.24 -1.93
C ASN A 52 30.22 -12.76 -0.48
N TYR A 53 30.31 -11.44 -0.27
CA TYR A 53 30.54 -10.85 1.06
C TYR A 53 29.29 -10.22 1.69
N ILE A 54 28.24 -9.98 0.92
CA ILE A 54 27.05 -9.27 1.43
C ILE A 54 26.36 -10.02 2.58
N PHE A 55 26.40 -11.35 2.59
CA PHE A 55 25.85 -12.12 3.70
C PHE A 55 26.63 -11.86 5.00
N ASP A 56 27.95 -11.81 4.92
CA ASP A 56 28.80 -11.54 6.08
C ASP A 56 28.59 -10.13 6.59
N TYR A 57 28.43 -9.15 5.70
CA TYR A 57 28.04 -7.79 6.07
C TYR A 57 26.68 -7.75 6.77
N PHE A 58 25.67 -8.41 6.20
CA PHE A 58 24.34 -8.49 6.78
C PHE A 58 24.35 -9.13 8.18
N ALA A 59 25.21 -10.13 8.38
CA ALA A 59 25.33 -10.84 9.66
C ALA A 59 25.91 -10.00 10.80
N LEU A 60 26.57 -8.87 10.51
CA LEU A 60 27.02 -7.90 11.52
C LEU A 60 25.89 -7.03 12.06
N SER A 61 24.77 -6.97 11.35
CA SER A 61 23.66 -6.08 11.68
C SER A 61 22.84 -6.62 12.86
N PRO A 62 22.16 -5.73 13.61
CA PRO A 62 21.24 -6.14 14.68
C PRO A 62 19.99 -6.87 14.15
N PHE A 63 19.80 -6.91 12.83
CA PHE A 63 18.71 -7.63 12.18
C PHE A 63 19.01 -9.12 12.03
N TYR A 64 20.27 -9.52 12.13
CA TYR A 64 20.69 -10.91 11.98
C TYR A 64 20.39 -11.72 13.24
N ASP A 65 19.97 -12.97 13.02
CA ASP A 65 19.59 -13.88 14.09
C ASP A 65 20.55 -15.06 14.07
N THR A 66 21.44 -15.13 15.07
CA THR A 66 22.48 -16.17 15.15
C THR A 66 21.93 -17.57 15.41
N THR A 67 20.63 -17.71 15.71
CA THR A 67 19.98 -19.02 15.85
C THR A 67 19.53 -19.62 14.51
N CYS A 68 19.66 -18.86 13.41
CA CYS A 68 19.22 -19.29 12.09
C CYS A 68 20.05 -20.44 11.50
N ASN A 69 19.46 -21.12 10.52
CA ASN A 69 20.09 -22.22 9.78
C ASN A 69 21.37 -21.76 9.06
N ASN A 70 21.40 -20.52 8.57
CA ASN A 70 22.59 -19.98 7.89
C ASN A 70 23.81 -19.94 8.82
N GLU A 71 23.63 -19.66 10.12
CA GLU A 71 24.72 -19.70 11.11
C GLU A 71 25.24 -21.13 11.30
N ILE A 72 24.33 -22.12 11.29
CA ILE A 72 24.72 -23.54 11.40
C ILE A 72 25.57 -23.93 10.19
N LEU A 73 25.21 -23.50 8.98
CA LEU A 73 26.00 -23.73 7.77
C LEU A 73 27.36 -23.02 7.84
N ARG A 74 27.36 -21.74 8.23
CA ARG A 74 28.59 -20.95 8.38
C ARG A 74 29.58 -21.59 9.36
N ARG A 75 29.11 -22.05 10.52
CA ARG A 75 29.94 -22.79 11.50
C ARG A 75 30.50 -24.11 10.96
N ARG A 76 29.85 -24.71 9.97
CA ARG A 76 30.31 -25.94 9.29
C ARG A 76 31.18 -25.64 8.06
N SER A 77 31.56 -24.38 7.85
CA SER A 77 32.28 -23.93 6.65
C SER A 77 31.55 -24.25 5.34
N ILE A 78 30.21 -24.25 5.39
CA ILE A 78 29.32 -24.38 4.22
C ILE A 78 28.78 -22.98 3.89
N HIS A 79 28.65 -22.69 2.60
CA HIS A 79 28.13 -21.39 2.16
C HIS A 79 26.74 -21.12 2.78
N PRO A 80 26.55 -20.00 3.50
CA PRO A 80 25.36 -19.79 4.32
C PRO A 80 24.05 -19.70 3.52
N LEU A 81 24.13 -19.37 2.23
CA LEU A 81 22.99 -19.28 1.31
C LEU A 81 22.83 -20.54 0.44
N ASP A 82 23.52 -21.64 0.74
CA ASP A 82 23.42 -22.88 -0.04
C ASP A 82 22.06 -23.57 0.16
N LEU A 83 21.22 -23.48 -0.87
CA LEU A 83 19.86 -24.03 -0.86
C LEU A 83 19.83 -25.56 -0.77
N SER A 84 20.88 -26.26 -1.23
CA SER A 84 20.95 -27.73 -1.18
C SER A 84 21.03 -28.26 0.26
N HIS A 85 21.54 -27.43 1.17
CA HIS A 85 21.59 -27.70 2.61
C HIS A 85 20.39 -27.09 3.33
N LEU A 86 20.02 -25.84 3.04
CA LEU A 86 18.90 -25.16 3.69
C LEU A 86 17.58 -25.91 3.50
N SER A 87 17.32 -26.47 2.30
CA SER A 87 16.11 -27.26 2.01
C SER A 87 15.95 -28.52 2.89
N LYS A 88 17.02 -29.03 3.49
CA LYS A 88 17.02 -30.20 4.38
C LYS A 88 16.88 -29.83 5.85
N MET A 89 16.88 -28.54 6.16
CA MET A 89 16.79 -28.01 7.52
C MET A 89 15.39 -27.46 7.78
N THR A 90 15.02 -27.32 9.04
CA THR A 90 13.79 -26.66 9.49
C THR A 90 14.17 -25.60 10.51
N GLY A 91 13.50 -24.46 10.46
CA GLY A 91 13.82 -23.31 11.31
C GLY A 91 13.89 -21.99 10.57
N LEU A 92 14.48 -20.99 11.20
CA LEU A 92 14.67 -19.66 10.62
C LEU A 92 15.82 -19.67 9.63
N GLU A 93 15.65 -19.02 8.50
CA GLU A 93 16.69 -18.82 7.51
C GLU A 93 16.55 -17.47 6.81
N TYR A 94 17.68 -17.01 6.26
CA TYR A 94 17.78 -15.84 5.41
C TYR A 94 18.09 -16.28 3.98
N MET A 95 17.45 -15.64 3.01
CA MET A 95 17.66 -15.86 1.59
C MET A 95 17.90 -14.51 0.90
N LEU A 96 18.91 -14.47 0.03
CA LEU A 96 19.10 -13.35 -0.88
C LEU A 96 18.11 -13.50 -2.03
N THR A 97 17.10 -12.62 -2.08
CA THR A 97 16.00 -12.69 -3.06
C THR A 97 16.32 -11.89 -4.31
N ASP A 98 16.97 -10.74 -4.15
CA ASP A 98 17.35 -9.86 -5.26
C ASP A 98 18.70 -9.20 -4.96
N ALA A 99 19.46 -8.90 -6.01
CA ALA A 99 20.79 -8.32 -5.92
C ALA A 99 21.18 -7.56 -7.20
N THR A 100 21.22 -6.24 -7.09
CA THR A 100 21.76 -5.29 -8.07
C THR A 100 23.05 -4.71 -7.48
N GLU A 101 24.15 -5.42 -7.69
CA GLU A 101 25.45 -5.07 -7.12
C GLU A 101 26.00 -3.75 -7.70
N PRO A 102 26.62 -2.87 -6.89
CA PRO A 102 26.79 -2.94 -5.43
C PRO A 102 25.67 -2.22 -4.64
N ASN A 103 24.65 -1.69 -5.32
CA ASN A 103 23.75 -0.68 -4.77
C ASN A 103 22.58 -1.26 -3.96
N LEU A 104 22.05 -2.42 -4.36
CA LEU A 104 20.85 -2.99 -3.75
C LEU A 104 20.98 -4.50 -3.53
N PHE A 105 20.69 -4.94 -2.31
CA PHE A 105 20.50 -6.35 -1.98
C PHE A 105 19.24 -6.52 -1.13
N VAL A 106 18.47 -7.56 -1.40
CA VAL A 106 17.22 -7.84 -0.69
C VAL A 106 17.31 -9.19 0.01
N PHE A 107 17.35 -9.16 1.34
CA PHE A 107 17.27 -10.34 2.17
C PHE A 107 15.85 -10.59 2.65
N ARG A 108 15.40 -11.85 2.55
CA ARG A 108 14.16 -12.31 3.15
C ARG A 108 14.49 -13.20 4.34
N LYS A 109 13.96 -12.87 5.53
CA LYS A 109 13.86 -13.80 6.65
C LYS A 109 12.61 -14.63 6.47
N GLN A 110 12.75 -15.94 6.55
CA GLN A 110 11.67 -16.89 6.39
C GLN A 110 11.82 -18.04 7.38
N LYS A 111 10.69 -18.65 7.73
CA LYS A 111 10.66 -19.89 8.51
C LYS A 111 10.40 -21.05 7.56
N ARG A 112 11.28 -22.03 7.59
CA ARG A 112 11.17 -23.27 6.83
C ARG A 112 10.58 -24.37 7.72
N ASP A 113 9.44 -24.92 7.34
CA ASP A 113 8.83 -26.07 7.99
C ASP A 113 9.10 -27.38 7.24
N GLY A 114 9.59 -27.29 6.00
CA GLY A 114 10.01 -28.44 5.19
C GLY A 114 10.71 -28.02 3.87
N PRO A 115 11.00 -28.96 2.97
CA PRO A 115 11.73 -28.67 1.74
C PRO A 115 11.04 -27.65 0.83
N GLU A 116 9.70 -27.74 0.73
CA GLU A 116 8.89 -26.83 -0.10
C GLU A 116 8.07 -25.85 0.74
N LYS A 117 7.84 -26.14 2.03
CA LYS A 117 7.03 -25.31 2.91
C LYS A 117 7.87 -24.24 3.60
N VAL A 118 7.71 -23.01 3.15
CA VAL A 118 8.39 -21.83 3.66
C VAL A 118 7.39 -20.71 3.91
N THR A 119 7.47 -20.08 5.08
CA THR A 119 6.67 -18.91 5.44
C THR A 119 7.57 -17.66 5.47
N PRO A 120 7.42 -16.73 4.50
CA PRO A 120 8.09 -15.44 4.54
C PRO A 120 7.70 -14.66 5.79
N MET A 121 8.65 -13.99 6.44
CA MET A 121 8.40 -13.25 7.68
C MET A 121 8.75 -11.77 7.53
N LEU A 122 10.02 -11.46 7.27
CA LEU A 122 10.53 -10.08 7.19
C LEU A 122 11.37 -9.93 5.93
N THR A 123 11.44 -8.70 5.43
CA THR A 123 12.31 -8.34 4.31
C THR A 123 13.25 -7.22 4.76
N TYR A 124 14.51 -7.32 4.37
CA TYR A 124 15.54 -6.33 4.63
C TYR A 124 16.15 -5.91 3.30
N TYR A 125 16.40 -4.62 3.15
CA TYR A 125 17.10 -4.09 1.99
C TYR A 125 18.41 -3.45 2.44
N ILE A 126 19.45 -3.69 1.68
CA ILE A 126 20.76 -3.07 1.82
C ILE A 126 20.88 -2.11 0.66
N LEU A 127 20.77 -0.81 0.94
CA LEU A 127 20.85 0.27 -0.03
C LEU A 127 22.14 1.06 0.20
N ASP A 128 23.05 1.02 -0.77
CA ASP A 128 24.34 1.72 -0.73
C ASP A 128 25.10 1.51 0.59
N GLY A 129 25.09 0.26 1.06
CA GLY A 129 25.73 -0.17 2.30
C GLY A 129 24.91 0.06 3.58
N SER A 130 23.76 0.74 3.53
CA SER A 130 22.87 0.90 4.69
C SER A 130 21.79 -0.19 4.71
N ILE A 131 21.65 -0.88 5.83
CA ILE A 131 20.70 -1.99 6.03
C ILE A 131 19.45 -1.47 6.75
N TYR A 132 18.29 -1.80 6.21
CA TYR A 132 16.99 -1.41 6.77
C TYR A 132 16.05 -2.60 6.79
N GLN A 133 15.16 -2.64 7.79
CA GLN A 133 14.01 -3.53 7.79
C GLN A 133 12.84 -2.89 7.04
N ALA A 134 12.27 -3.60 6.08
CA ALA A 134 11.04 -3.18 5.43
C ALA A 134 9.84 -3.32 6.39
N PRO A 135 8.99 -2.30 6.52
CA PRO A 135 7.79 -2.40 7.33
C PRO A 135 6.78 -3.35 6.69
N GLN A 136 5.97 -4.00 7.52
CA GLN A 136 4.87 -4.83 7.05
C GLN A 136 3.78 -3.97 6.44
N LEU A 137 3.14 -4.45 5.37
CA LEU A 137 2.09 -3.73 4.66
C LEU A 137 0.95 -3.31 5.59
N CYS A 138 0.51 -4.22 6.47
CA CYS A 138 -0.53 -3.94 7.46
C CYS A 138 -0.16 -2.80 8.41
N SER A 139 1.11 -2.74 8.86
CA SER A 139 1.60 -1.67 9.73
C SER A 139 1.62 -0.32 9.02
N VAL A 140 2.04 -0.30 7.75
CA VAL A 140 2.01 0.92 6.92
C VAL A 140 0.58 1.42 6.73
N PHE A 141 -0.36 0.52 6.43
CA PHE A 141 -1.77 0.88 6.30
C PHE A 141 -2.35 1.42 7.61
N ALA A 142 -2.14 0.71 8.71
CA ALA A 142 -2.61 1.14 10.03
C ALA A 142 -2.07 2.54 10.37
N ALA A 143 -0.77 2.77 10.22
CA ALA A 143 -0.16 4.07 10.49
C ALA A 143 -0.75 5.20 9.62
N ARG A 144 -0.95 4.94 8.32
CA ARG A 144 -1.54 5.92 7.39
C ARG A 144 -3.00 6.23 7.74
N VAL A 145 -3.82 5.21 7.99
CA VAL A 145 -5.23 5.40 8.38
C VAL A 145 -5.34 6.15 9.71
N SER A 146 -4.57 5.75 10.72
CA SER A 146 -4.52 6.44 12.01
C SER A 146 -4.12 7.90 11.86
N ARG A 147 -3.13 8.20 11.01
CA ARG A 147 -2.69 9.59 10.75
C ARG A 147 -3.79 10.42 10.07
N THR A 148 -4.52 9.85 9.12
CA THR A 148 -5.66 10.50 8.46
C THR A 148 -6.76 10.83 9.45
N ILE A 149 -7.17 9.85 10.28
CA ILE A 149 -8.19 10.04 11.32
C ILE A 149 -7.76 11.14 12.29
N TYR A 150 -6.51 11.10 12.77
CA TYR A 150 -5.96 12.13 13.64
C TYR A 150 -6.06 13.53 13.05
N ASN A 151 -5.67 13.69 11.78
CA ASN A 151 -5.74 14.99 11.10
C ASN A 151 -7.18 15.48 10.92
N ILE A 152 -8.11 14.58 10.60
CA ILE A 152 -9.55 14.91 10.47
C ILE A 152 -10.11 15.35 11.81
N SER A 153 -9.88 14.57 12.88
CA SER A 153 -10.33 14.91 14.23
C SER A 153 -9.76 16.24 14.69
N LYS A 154 -8.46 16.47 14.46
CA LYS A 154 -7.80 17.74 14.80
C LYS A 154 -8.42 18.93 14.04
N ALA A 155 -8.71 18.76 12.74
CA ALA A 155 -9.34 19.80 11.94
C ALA A 155 -10.75 20.14 12.44
N PHE A 156 -11.56 19.14 12.80
CA PHE A 156 -12.89 19.37 13.38
C PHE A 156 -12.83 20.02 14.75
N SER A 157 -11.89 19.62 15.61
CA SER A 157 -11.68 20.27 16.91
C SER A 157 -11.26 21.74 16.77
N ASP A 158 -10.37 22.05 15.82
CA ASP A 158 -9.95 23.43 15.54
C ASP A 158 -11.06 24.27 14.90
N ALA A 159 -11.87 23.67 14.02
CA ALA A 159 -13.04 24.34 13.44
C ALA A 159 -14.11 24.63 14.51
N ALA A 160 -14.37 23.67 15.41
CA ALA A 160 -15.34 23.82 16.50
C ALA A 160 -14.93 24.94 17.47
N SER A 161 -13.65 24.98 17.89
CA SER A 161 -13.17 26.02 18.81
C SER A 161 -13.25 27.43 18.20
N LYS A 162 -12.91 27.57 16.91
CA LYS A 162 -13.05 28.83 16.18
C LYS A 162 -14.51 29.24 16.00
N LEU A 163 -15.41 28.28 15.75
CA LEU A 163 -16.84 28.55 15.65
C LEU A 163 -17.44 29.01 16.97
N GLU A 164 -17.05 28.40 18.10
CA GLU A 164 -17.47 28.86 19.44
C GLU A 164 -17.00 30.28 19.72
N THR A 165 -15.76 30.61 19.32
CA THR A 165 -15.21 31.97 19.44
C THR A 165 -16.02 32.97 18.60
N ILE A 166 -16.35 32.64 17.36
CA ILE A 166 -17.17 33.51 16.49
C ILE A 166 -18.57 33.71 17.07
N ARG A 167 -19.20 32.65 17.61
CA ARG A 167 -20.52 32.74 18.26
C ARG A 167 -20.51 33.67 19.48
N GLN A 168 -19.45 33.66 20.29
CA GLN A 168 -19.31 34.58 21.42
C GLN A 168 -19.18 36.04 20.96
N VAL A 169 -18.37 36.31 19.94
CA VAL A 169 -18.22 37.66 19.35
C VAL A 169 -19.53 38.16 18.73
N ASP A 170 -20.28 37.29 18.05
CA ASP A 170 -21.60 37.63 17.50
C ASP A 170 -22.63 37.90 18.61
N THR A 171 -22.54 37.22 19.75
CA THR A 171 -23.42 37.43 20.92
C THR A 171 -23.11 38.75 21.63
N GLU A 172 -21.82 39.11 21.76
CA GLU A 172 -21.40 40.41 22.30
C GLU A 172 -21.82 41.57 21.39
N ASN A 173 -21.77 41.41 20.07
CA ASN A 173 -22.21 42.41 19.10
C ASN A 173 -23.75 42.56 19.02
N GLN A 174 -24.54 41.59 19.50
CA GLN A 174 -26.00 41.66 19.55
C GLN A 174 -26.58 42.22 20.87
N ASN A 175 -25.73 42.59 21.84
CA ASN A 175 -26.18 43.32 23.04
C ASN A 175 -26.48 44.81 22.78
N GLU A 176 -26.36 45.29 21.54
CA GLU A 176 -26.99 46.53 21.06
C GLU A 176 -28.45 46.23 20.65
N PRO A 177 -29.46 47.00 21.11
CA PRO A 177 -30.85 46.59 21.02
C PRO A 177 -31.38 46.71 19.58
N SER A 178 -31.70 45.58 18.96
CA SER A 178 -32.51 45.55 17.74
C SER A 178 -33.70 44.61 17.89
N GLU A 179 -34.90 45.17 17.66
CA GLU A 179 -36.21 44.56 17.85
C GLU A 179 -36.45 43.30 16.98
N SER A 180 -37.10 42.32 17.60
CA SER A 180 -37.43 41.00 17.04
C SER A 180 -38.72 40.98 16.21
N LYS A 181 -38.77 40.21 15.11
CA LYS A 181 -39.99 39.54 14.60
C LYS A 181 -39.66 38.24 13.83
N PRO A 182 -40.60 37.26 13.75
CA PRO A 182 -40.28 35.83 13.63
C PRO A 182 -40.29 35.25 12.20
N ALA A 183 -39.41 34.26 12.02
CA ALA A 183 -39.41 33.07 11.15
C ALA A 183 -40.02 33.09 9.74
N SER A 184 -39.16 32.88 8.75
CA SER A 184 -39.45 32.18 7.49
C SER A 184 -38.16 31.48 7.05
N GLU A 185 -38.19 30.15 6.86
CA GLU A 185 -37.15 29.40 6.12
C GLU A 185 -37.13 29.93 4.67
N THR A 186 -36.42 31.04 4.50
CA THR A 186 -35.96 31.52 3.21
C THR A 186 -34.45 31.52 3.33
N VAL A 187 -33.77 30.86 2.39
CA VAL A 187 -32.31 30.86 2.33
C VAL A 187 -31.85 32.33 2.45
N ASP A 188 -31.14 32.66 3.53
CA ASP A 188 -30.67 34.01 3.75
C ASP A 188 -29.65 34.30 2.64
N LEU A 189 -30.07 35.11 1.66
CA LEU A 189 -29.24 35.53 0.54
C LEU A 189 -27.93 36.19 1.00
N LYS A 190 -27.93 36.76 2.20
CA LYS A 190 -26.75 37.35 2.82
C LYS A 190 -25.79 36.28 3.33
N GLU A 191 -26.32 35.22 3.93
CA GLU A 191 -25.57 34.04 4.35
C GLU A 191 -25.00 33.28 3.15
N MET A 192 -25.78 33.08 2.09
CA MET A 192 -25.32 32.43 0.85
C MET A 192 -24.16 33.20 0.21
N LYS A 193 -24.24 34.54 0.16
CA LYS A 193 -23.14 35.39 -0.32
C LYS A 193 -21.92 35.31 0.60
N ARG A 194 -22.11 35.23 1.92
CA ARG A 194 -21.00 35.05 2.87
C ARG A 194 -20.29 33.73 2.64
N VAL A 195 -21.04 32.63 2.46
CA VAL A 195 -20.49 31.30 2.15
C VAL A 195 -19.74 31.31 0.83
N ASP A 196 -20.27 31.96 -0.20
CA ASP A 196 -19.63 32.05 -1.52
C ASP A 196 -18.29 32.81 -1.48
N VAL A 197 -18.21 33.90 -0.70
CA VAL A 197 -16.95 34.62 -0.47
C VAL A 197 -15.93 33.75 0.26
N ILE A 198 -16.37 32.95 1.23
CA ILE A 198 -15.50 32.00 1.96
C ILE A 198 -15.00 30.91 1.01
N LEU A 199 -15.89 30.31 0.23
CA LEU A 199 -15.54 29.27 -0.76
C LEU A 199 -14.52 29.81 -1.76
N THR A 200 -14.77 31.00 -2.30
CA THR A 200 -13.89 31.66 -3.27
C THR A 200 -12.51 31.95 -2.68
N SER A 201 -12.45 32.39 -1.42
CA SER A 201 -11.19 32.61 -0.71
C SER A 201 -10.42 31.31 -0.47
N LEU A 202 -11.12 30.22 -0.14
CA LEU A 202 -10.53 28.89 0.01
C LEU A 202 -9.99 28.36 -1.32
N TYR A 203 -10.77 28.46 -2.40
CA TYR A 203 -10.33 28.02 -3.73
C TYR A 203 -9.09 28.78 -4.22
N ARG A 204 -8.94 30.07 -3.88
CA ARG A 204 -7.70 30.83 -4.19
C ARG A 204 -6.48 30.38 -3.40
N LYS A 205 -6.67 29.76 -2.22
CA LYS A 205 -5.56 29.27 -1.38
C LYS A 205 -5.16 27.83 -1.71
N LEU A 206 -5.99 27.10 -2.45
CA LEU A 206 -5.69 25.75 -2.91
C LEU A 206 -4.81 25.81 -4.17
N ALA A 207 -3.85 24.90 -4.28
CA ALA A 207 -3.08 24.74 -5.50
C ALA A 207 -4.01 24.28 -6.65
N PRO A 208 -3.75 24.69 -7.90
CA PRO A 208 -4.48 24.19 -9.06
C PRO A 208 -4.47 22.67 -9.07
N ALA A 209 -5.62 22.06 -9.36
CA ALA A 209 -5.69 20.62 -9.50
C ALA A 209 -4.65 20.15 -10.55
N PRO A 210 -3.82 19.13 -10.24
CA PRO A 210 -2.88 18.60 -11.21
C PRO A 210 -3.65 18.10 -12.45
N PRO A 211 -3.05 18.19 -13.64
CA PRO A 211 -3.68 17.64 -14.84
C PRO A 211 -3.99 16.16 -14.62
N PRO A 212 -5.15 15.68 -15.11
CA PRO A 212 -5.47 14.26 -15.03
C PRO A 212 -4.35 13.45 -15.69
N PRO A 213 -3.98 12.29 -15.11
CA PRO A 213 -2.96 11.45 -15.71
C PRO A 213 -3.37 11.09 -17.14
N PRO A 214 -2.40 10.98 -18.08
CA PRO A 214 -2.69 10.49 -19.41
C PRO A 214 -3.34 9.11 -19.30
N PHE A 215 -4.39 8.88 -20.09
CA PHE A 215 -4.98 7.56 -20.18
C PHE A 215 -3.91 6.56 -20.62
N PRO A 216 -3.92 5.32 -20.09
CA PRO A 216 -3.04 4.27 -20.57
C PRO A 216 -3.19 4.11 -22.09
N GLU A 217 -2.08 3.95 -22.83
CA GLU A 217 -2.16 3.62 -24.26
C GLU A 217 -3.08 2.40 -24.46
N GLY A 218 -4.24 2.63 -25.10
CA GLY A 218 -5.24 1.59 -25.37
C GLY A 218 -6.67 1.91 -24.92
N TYR A 219 -6.91 2.98 -24.14
CA TYR A 219 -8.26 3.41 -23.79
C TYR A 219 -8.70 4.64 -24.60
N VAL A 220 -9.30 4.40 -25.77
CA VAL A 220 -10.06 5.43 -26.50
C VAL A 220 -11.52 5.31 -26.09
N SER A 221 -12.02 6.24 -25.28
CA SER A 221 -13.47 6.45 -25.14
C SER A 221 -14.00 7.02 -26.45
N GLN A 222 -15.03 6.41 -27.03
CA GLN A 222 -15.64 6.78 -28.33
C GLN A 222 -16.40 8.13 -28.33
N GLU A 223 -16.18 9.02 -27.38
CA GLU A 223 -17.01 10.21 -27.15
C GLU A 223 -16.16 11.50 -27.19
N ALA A 224 -15.38 11.71 -28.25
CA ALA A 224 -14.78 13.03 -28.53
C ALA A 224 -14.27 13.14 -29.98
N LEU A 225 -15.13 12.83 -30.96
CA LEU A 225 -14.91 13.22 -32.36
C LEU A 225 -16.12 14.01 -32.84
N GLY A 226 -16.18 15.26 -32.38
CA GLY A 226 -17.11 16.25 -32.85
C GLY A 226 -16.53 17.62 -32.52
N GLU A 227 -16.25 18.39 -33.56
CA GLU A 227 -15.88 19.81 -33.55
C GLU A 227 -14.39 20.13 -33.38
N LYS A 228 -13.72 20.21 -34.53
CA LYS A 228 -12.79 21.31 -34.85
C LYS A 228 -12.72 21.50 -36.36
N GLU A 229 -13.44 22.51 -36.86
CA GLU A 229 -13.24 23.11 -38.18
C GLU A 229 -12.00 24.03 -38.22
N GLU A 230 -11.54 24.25 -39.45
CA GLU A 230 -10.22 24.66 -39.92
C GLU A 230 -9.83 26.14 -39.73
N LEU A 231 -8.51 26.43 -39.74
CA LEU A 231 -7.93 27.40 -40.69
C LEU A 231 -6.43 27.12 -40.95
N GLY A 232 -6.03 27.20 -42.23
CA GLY A 232 -4.77 26.70 -42.86
C GLY A 232 -3.43 27.30 -42.39
N THR A 233 -2.27 26.80 -42.84
CA THR A 233 -1.78 26.95 -44.22
C THR A 233 -0.54 26.07 -44.50
N GLN A 234 -0.59 25.36 -45.65
CA GLN A 234 0.43 24.85 -46.60
C GLN A 234 1.89 24.52 -46.20
N GLY A 235 2.36 23.36 -46.70
CA GLY A 235 3.70 23.24 -47.31
C GLY A 235 4.31 21.83 -47.42
N GLY A 236 4.05 21.11 -48.53
CA GLY A 236 4.87 20.06 -49.20
C GLY A 236 5.34 18.81 -48.42
N GLU A 237 5.47 17.60 -48.93
CA GLU A 237 5.36 16.95 -50.25
C GLU A 237 5.08 15.44 -50.03
N SER A 238 4.70 14.75 -51.10
CA SER A 238 3.97 13.49 -51.21
C SER A 238 4.79 12.20 -51.41
N GLN A 239 4.29 11.05 -50.91
CA GLN A 239 4.13 9.81 -51.70
C GLN A 239 3.12 8.82 -51.06
N PRO A 240 2.37 8.02 -51.86
CA PRO A 240 1.06 7.47 -51.51
C PRO A 240 1.10 6.05 -50.89
N PRO A 241 0.06 5.63 -50.14
CA PRO A 241 -0.09 4.25 -49.68
C PRO A 241 -0.69 3.36 -50.78
N GLN A 242 -0.17 2.13 -50.89
CA GLN A 242 -0.71 1.10 -51.76
C GLN A 242 -2.06 0.58 -51.26
N ILE A 243 -2.94 0.31 -52.21
CA ILE A 243 -4.32 -0.13 -52.06
C ILE A 243 -4.36 -1.67 -52.00
N ASP A 244 -5.10 -2.20 -51.02
CA ASP A 244 -5.46 -3.63 -50.91
C ASP A 244 -6.51 -4.03 -51.97
N PRO A 245 -6.42 -5.24 -52.57
CA PRO A 245 -7.54 -5.83 -53.28
C PRO A 245 -8.36 -6.78 -52.39
N ILE A 246 -9.60 -6.37 -52.12
CA ILE A 246 -10.72 -7.24 -51.76
C ILE A 246 -11.00 -8.23 -52.90
N ILE A 247 -11.04 -9.53 -52.62
CA ILE A 247 -11.84 -10.50 -53.39
C ILE A 247 -12.70 -11.32 -52.42
N ASP A 248 -13.99 -11.04 -52.55
CA ASP A 248 -15.16 -11.82 -52.17
C ASP A 248 -15.22 -13.16 -52.90
N GLN A 249 -15.26 -14.28 -52.17
CA GLN A 249 -15.97 -15.49 -52.60
C GLN A 249 -16.59 -16.23 -51.40
N GLY A 250 -17.91 -16.37 -51.44
CA GLY A 250 -18.75 -17.12 -50.52
C GLY A 250 -18.57 -18.65 -50.55
N PRO A 251 -19.43 -19.40 -49.82
CA PRO A 251 -19.01 -20.62 -49.11
C PRO A 251 -19.35 -21.93 -49.84
N ALA A 252 -18.54 -22.98 -49.63
CA ALA A 252 -18.96 -24.36 -49.90
C ALA A 252 -18.30 -25.43 -48.98
N LYS A 253 -19.16 -26.03 -48.15
CA LYS A 253 -19.28 -27.45 -47.72
C LYS A 253 -18.04 -28.37 -47.63
N ARG A 254 -17.76 -28.75 -46.38
CA ARG A 254 -17.53 -30.11 -45.80
C ARG A 254 -17.43 -31.30 -46.76
N MET A 255 -16.34 -32.09 -46.62
CA MET A 255 -16.42 -33.55 -46.56
C MET A 255 -15.26 -34.14 -45.74
N LYS A 256 -15.60 -35.18 -44.97
CA LYS A 256 -14.71 -36.00 -44.13
C LYS A 256 -13.99 -37.03 -45.01
N PHE A 257 -12.75 -37.35 -44.67
CA PHE A 257 -12.26 -38.72 -44.57
C PHE A 257 -11.26 -38.79 -43.41
#